data_AF-A0A957FQ44-F1
#
_entry.id   AF-A0A957FQ44-F1
#
_cell.length_a   1.000
_cell.length_b   1.000
_cell.length_c   1.000
_cell.angle_alpha   90.00
_cell.angle_beta   90.00
_cell.angle_gamma   90.00
#
_symmetry.space_group_name_H-M   'P 1'
#
loop_
_entity.id
_entity.type
_entity.pdbx_description
1 polymer ?
#
loop_
_entity_poly.entity_id
_entity_poly.type
_entity_poly.pdbx_seq_one_letter_code
_entity_poly.pdbx_strand_id
1 'polypeptide(L)' 'MGTKIAYVMSRFPHLPETFILREMNEIEQHGWDVALYPLIKQQQDIVHAEAKSWIPRARYLPFFSGDVL' A
#
# COMPACT_ATOMS: atom_id res chain seq x y z
N MET A 1 20.68 -3.78 7.39
CA MET A 1 19.25 -3.69 7.75
C MET A 1 18.73 -2.41 7.15
N GLY A 2 17.86 -2.48 6.15
CA GLY A 2 17.23 -1.28 5.57
C GLY A 2 16.24 -0.67 6.57
N THR A 3 16.11 0.66 6.56
CA THR A 3 15.14 1.36 7.40
C THR A 3 13.72 1.00 6.97
N LYS A 4 12.82 0.82 7.92
CA LYS A 4 11.42 0.43 7.66
C LYS A 4 10.51 1.64 7.61
N ILE A 5 9.54 1.62 6.70
CA ILE A 5 8.52 2.65 6.59
C ILE A 5 7.16 2.02 6.29
N ALA A 6 6.12 2.52 6.95
CA ALA A 6 4.75 2.05 6.76
C ALA A 6 3.93 3.11 6.02
N TYR A 7 3.24 2.68 4.97
CA TYR A 7 2.28 3.47 4.22
C TYR A 7 0.88 3.08 4.64
N VAL A 8 0.16 4.01 5.27
CA VAL A 8 -1.25 3.86 5.64
C VAL A 8 -2.07 4.80 4.77
N MET A 9 -3.08 4.29 4.09
CA MET A 9 -3.91 5.07 3.17
C MET A 9 -5.35 4.58 3.16
N SER A 10 -6.26 5.43 2.68
CA SER A 10 -7.69 5.08 2.64
C SER A 10 -7.96 3.86 1.76
N ARG A 11 -7.40 3.81 0.54
CA ARG A 11 -7.73 2.76 -0.43
C ARG A 11 -6.53 2.37 -1.28
N PHE A 12 -6.47 1.11 -1.68
CA PHE A 12 -5.48 0.64 -2.65
C PHE A 12 -5.98 -0.62 -3.37
N PRO A 13 -5.67 -0.83 -4.67
CA PRO A 13 -5.06 0.14 -5.61
C PRO A 13 -6.07 1.20 -6.05
N HIS A 14 -5.64 2.47 -6.20
CA HIS A 14 -6.52 3.55 -6.62
C HIS A 14 -5.86 4.44 -7.67
N LEU A 15 -6.42 4.48 -8.89
CA LEU A 15 -5.80 5.17 -10.04
C LEU A 15 -5.63 6.70 -9.84
N PRO A 16 -6.57 7.41 -9.20
CA PRO A 16 -6.37 8.81 -8.84
C PRO A 16 -5.19 9.07 -7.88
N GLU A 17 -4.79 8.07 -7.08
CA GLU A 17 -3.76 8.19 -6.03
C GLU A 17 -2.40 7.60 -6.45
N THR A 18 -2.07 7.63 -7.75
CA THR A 18 -0.78 7.11 -8.26
C THR A 18 0.46 7.86 -7.75
N PHE A 19 0.31 9.03 -7.14
CA PHE A 19 1.44 9.74 -6.53
C PHE A 19 2.04 8.95 -5.35
N ILE A 20 1.21 8.29 -4.54
CA ILE A 20 1.67 7.45 -3.41
C ILE A 20 2.40 6.23 -3.94
N LEU A 21 1.90 5.62 -5.02
CA LEU A 21 2.57 4.50 -5.69
C LEU A 21 3.99 4.87 -6.15
N ARG A 22 4.14 6.03 -6.80
CA ARG A 22 5.45 6.51 -7.26
C ARG A 22 6.40 6.74 -6.08
N GLU A 23 5.92 7.35 -5.00
CA GLU A 23 6.73 7.56 -3.81
C GLU A 23 7.19 6.23 -3.18
N MET A 24 6.27 5.26 -3.01
CA MET A 24 6.62 3.93 -2.48
C MET A 24 7.68 3.24 -3.35
N ASN A 25 7.55 3.34 -4.68
CA ASN A 25 8.52 2.78 -5.62
C ASN A 25 9.91 3.41 -5.46
N GLU A 26 9.98 4.74 -5.34
CA GLU A 26 11.23 5.45 -5.15
C GLU A 26 11.86 5.12 -3.79
N ILE A 27 11.08 5.12 -2.72
CA ILE A 27 11.57 4.80 -1.38
C ILE A 27 12.11 3.36 -1.30
N GLU A 28 11.41 2.40 -1.92
CA GLU A 28 11.91 1.01 -2.04
C GLU A 28 13.21 0.94 -2.86
N GLN A 29 13.31 1.66 -3.98
CA GLN A 29 14.53 1.71 -4.79
C GLN A 29 15.74 2.27 -4.02
N HIS A 30 15.51 3.15 -3.05
CA HIS A 30 16.55 3.67 -2.15
C HIS A 30 16.90 2.73 -0.99
N GLY A 31 16.40 1.48 -1.00
CA GLY A 31 16.78 0.42 -0.07
C GLY A 31 15.96 0.37 1.22
N TRP A 32 14.82 1.06 1.28
CA TRP A 32 13.91 0.98 2.40
C TRP A 32 13.01 -0.25 2.30
N ASP A 33 12.66 -0.80 3.46
CA ASP A 33 11.67 -1.88 3.58
C ASP A 33 10.29 -1.25 3.77
N VAL A 34 9.53 -1.21 2.68
CA VAL A 34 8.21 -0.57 2.59
C VAL A 34 7.10 -1.57 2.92
N ALA A 35 6.30 -1.24 3.93
CA ALA A 35 5.11 -1.99 4.33
C ALA A 35 3.83 -1.21 4.00
N LEU A 36 2.93 -1.83 3.23
CA LEU A 36 1.70 -1.20 2.74
C LEU A 36 0.47 -1.68 3.53
N TYR A 37 -0.29 -0.74 4.10
CA TYR A 37 -1.50 -0.99 4.91
C TYR A 37 -2.69 -0.14 4.44
N PRO A 38 -3.40 -0.54 3.38
CA PRO A 38 -4.60 0.14 2.95
C PRO A 38 -5.79 -0.19 3.87
N LEU A 39 -6.60 0.80 4.21
CA LEU A 39 -7.82 0.58 4.99
C LEU A 39 -8.91 -0.13 4.16
N ILE A 40 -8.99 0.18 2.86
CA ILE A 40 -9.98 -0.37 1.94
C ILE A 40 -9.27 -1.01 0.75
N LYS A 41 -9.61 -2.28 0.48
CA LYS A 41 -9.25 -2.93 -0.79
C LYS A 41 -10.16 -2.40 -1.88
N GLN A 42 -9.65 -1.50 -2.71
CA GLN A 42 -10.41 -0.92 -3.81
C GLN A 42 -10.57 -1.97 -4.93
N GLN A 43 -11.81 -2.18 -5.36
CA GLN A 43 -12.11 -2.95 -6.58
C GLN A 43 -12.24 -1.96 -7.73
N GLN A 44 -11.46 -2.16 -8.79
CA GLN A 44 -11.50 -1.35 -10.01
C GLN A 44 -11.00 -2.17 -11.19
N ASP A 45 -11.58 -1.96 -12.37
CA ASP A 45 -11.25 -2.74 -13.58
C ASP A 45 -9.86 -2.38 -14.14
N ILE A 46 -9.49 -1.11 -14.02
CA ILE A 46 -8.23 -0.59 -14.53
C ILE A 46 -7.27 -0.38 -13.36
N VAL A 47 -6.12 -1.04 -13.41
CA VAL A 47 -5.06 -0.95 -12.39
C VAL A 47 -3.76 -0.51 -13.05
N HIS A 48 -3.08 0.47 -12.45
CA HIS A 48 -1.77 0.93 -12.91
C HIS A 48 -0.77 -0.25 -12.91
N ALA A 49 0.05 -0.37 -13.96
CA ALA A 49 0.95 -1.52 -14.13
C ALA A 49 1.89 -1.70 -12.93
N GLU A 50 2.50 -0.62 -12.46
CA GLU A 50 3.39 -0.62 -11.28
C GLU A 50 2.67 -0.96 -9.97
N ALA A 51 1.35 -0.76 -9.85
CA ALA A 51 0.62 -1.13 -8.64
C ALA A 51 0.49 -2.65 -8.50
N LYS A 52 0.63 -3.41 -9.59
CA LYS A 52 0.42 -4.87 -9.59
C LYS A 52 1.40 -5.61 -8.67
N SER A 53 2.64 -5.14 -8.54
CA SER A 53 3.64 -5.73 -7.63
C SER A 53 3.30 -5.48 -6.15
N TRP A 54 2.59 -4.38 -5.85
CA TRP A 54 2.20 -4.00 -4.50
C TRP A 54 0.92 -4.67 -4.02
N ILE A 55 0.00 -5.05 -4.90
CA ILE A 55 -1.26 -5.72 -4.54
C ILE A 55 -1.04 -6.96 -3.64
N PRO A 56 -0.16 -7.92 -3.98
CA PRO A 56 0.08 -9.07 -3.12
C PRO A 56 0.86 -8.73 -1.84
N ARG A 57 1.52 -7.56 -1.79
CA ARG A 57 2.28 -7.07 -0.62
C ARG A 57 1.43 -6.26 0.35
N ALA A 58 0.28 -5.75 -0.11
CA ALA A 58 -0.64 -4.97 0.68
C ALA A 58 -1.25 -5.82 1.80
N ARG A 59 -1.13 -5.31 3.03
CA ARG A 59 -1.67 -5.94 4.24
C ARG A 59 -3.03 -5.33 4.54
N TYR A 60 -4.07 -6.09 4.19
CA TYR A 60 -5.44 -5.72 4.53
C TYR A 60 -5.78 -6.24 5.92
N LEU A 61 -6.28 -5.34 6.77
CA LEU A 61 -6.69 -5.67 8.14
C LEU A 61 -8.21 -5.54 8.28
N PRO A 62 -8.83 -6.29 9.20
CA PRO A 62 -10.23 -6.08 9.56
C PRO A 62 -10.47 -4.65 10.05
N PHE A 63 -11.63 -4.07 9.72
CA PHE A 63 -11.98 -2.72 10.15
C PHE A 63 -12.22 -2.61 11.66
N PHE A 64 -12.60 -3.71 12.30
CA PHE A 64 -12.76 -3.82 13.75
C PHE A 64 -11.80 -4.87 14.30
N SER A 65 -11.13 -4.53 15.40
CA SER A 65 -10.28 -5.45 16.16
C SER A 65 -10.77 -5.49 17.60
N GLY A 66 -11.14 -6.67 18.09
CA GLY A 66 -11.53 -6.87 19.49
C GLY A 66 -10.38 -6.66 20.47
N ASP A 67 -9.12 -6.70 20.01
CA ASP A 67 -7.95 -6.46 20.85
C ASP A 67 -7.71 -4.96 21.14
N VAL A 68 -8.37 -4.07 20.40
CA VAL A 68 -8.20 -2.61 20.48
C VAL A 68 -9.43 -1.91 21.10
N LEU A 69 -10.59 -2.58 21.12
CA LEU A 69 -11.86 -2.05 21.61
C LEU A 69 -12.10 -2.36 23.10
#